data_AF-A0A0K8TG86-F1
#
_entry.id   AF-A0A0K8TG86-F1
#
_cell.length_a   1.000
_cell.length_b   1.000
_cell.length_c   1.000
_cell.angle_alpha   90.00
_cell.angle_beta   90.00
_cell.angle_gamma   90.00
#
_symmetry.space_group_name_H-M   'P 1'
#
loop_
_entity.id
_entity.type
_entity.pdbx_description
1 polymer ?
#
loop_
_entity_poly.entity_id
_entity_poly.type
_entity_poly.pdbx_seq_one_letter_code
_entity_poly.pdbx_strand_id
1 'polypeptide(L)'
;PAAKRTLERIIEGKASQWLTVIPLAADGLDLSPTQFQDALCMRYSKPLLTLRGTCDGCGGEMSTNHALNCKWGGLVKQGHDQMRDVIAGLARQAFQGVTVEPIMREGTAGEPGLVAD
;
A
#
# COMPACT_ATOMS: atom_id res chain seq x y z
N PRO A 1 20.63 -22.98 1.77
CA PRO A 1 19.25 -23.09 1.23
C PRO A 1 18.59 -21.71 1.08
N ALA A 2 17.70 -21.51 0.11
CA ALA A 2 17.09 -20.20 -0.16
C ALA A 2 16.38 -19.59 1.06
N ALA A 3 15.64 -20.42 1.82
CA ALA A 3 14.94 -20.00 3.03
C ALA A 3 15.86 -19.43 4.13
N LYS A 4 17.05 -20.02 4.32
CA LYS A 4 18.04 -19.53 5.30
C LYS A 4 18.52 -18.11 4.94
N ARG A 5 18.84 -17.87 3.67
CA ARG A 5 19.27 -16.56 3.18
C ARG A 5 18.19 -15.49 3.31
N THR A 6 16.93 -15.86 3.07
CA THR A 6 15.80 -14.94 3.29
C THR A 6 15.72 -14.50 4.75
N LEU A 7 15.83 -15.44 5.70
CA LEU A 7 15.79 -15.14 7.13
C LEU A 7 16.98 -14.28 7.57
N GLU A 8 18.19 -14.61 7.11
CA GLU A 8 19.41 -13.82 7.40
C GLU A 8 19.23 -12.36 6.96
N ARG A 9 18.78 -12.13 5.72
CA ARG A 9 18.53 -10.78 5.21
C ARG A 9 17.49 -10.00 6.02
N ILE A 10 16.45 -10.67 6.49
CA ILE A 10 15.40 -10.06 7.30
C ILE A 10 15.94 -9.63 8.68
N ILE A 11 16.77 -10.48 9.29
CA ILE A 11 17.41 -10.21 10.58
C ILE A 11 18.38 -9.04 10.42
N GLU A 12 19.27 -9.10 9.43
CA GLU A 12 20.26 -8.05 9.15
C GLU A 12 19.59 -6.71 8.81
N GLY A 13 18.53 -6.73 8.01
CA GLY A 13 17.77 -5.54 7.63
C GLY A 13 16.87 -4.99 8.72
N LYS A 14 16.80 -5.61 9.91
CA LYS A 14 15.92 -5.24 11.03
C LYS A 14 14.45 -5.01 10.61
N ALA A 15 13.98 -5.76 9.59
CA ALA A 15 12.69 -5.56 8.94
C ALA A 15 11.51 -6.21 9.70
N SER A 16 11.58 -6.25 11.02
CA SER A 16 10.66 -7.01 11.88
C SER A 16 9.83 -6.13 12.81
N GLN A 17 10.00 -4.80 12.74
CA GLN A 17 9.38 -3.86 13.66
C GLN A 17 7.85 -3.94 13.62
N TRP A 18 7.27 -4.14 12.44
CA TRP A 18 5.81 -4.28 12.26
C TRP A 18 5.20 -5.50 12.97
N LEU A 19 6.00 -6.52 13.32
CA LEU A 19 5.52 -7.68 14.10
C LEU A 19 5.35 -7.37 15.59
N THR A 20 6.02 -6.32 16.07
CA THR A 20 6.04 -5.92 17.49
C THR A 20 5.29 -4.61 17.73
N VAL A 21 4.79 -3.98 16.67
CA VAL A 21 3.99 -2.75 16.76
C VAL A 21 2.65 -3.09 17.41
N ILE A 22 2.23 -2.24 18.35
CA ILE A 22 0.89 -2.30 18.92
C ILE A 22 -0.10 -1.86 17.84
N PRO A 23 -1.13 -2.67 17.51
CA PRO A 23 -2.08 -2.35 16.44
C PRO A 23 -3.07 -1.27 16.90
N LEU A 24 -2.62 -0.01 16.88
CA LEU A 24 -3.43 1.15 17.22
C LEU A 24 -4.11 1.69 15.96
N ALA A 25 -5.41 1.38 15.81
CA ALA A 25 -6.20 1.82 14.67
C ALA A 25 -6.31 3.35 14.56
N ALA A 26 -6.32 4.05 15.69
CA ALA A 26 -6.33 5.52 15.72
C ALA A 26 -5.09 6.13 15.05
N ASP A 27 -3.96 5.41 15.07
CA ASP A 27 -2.69 5.83 14.49
C ASP A 27 -2.41 5.16 13.13
N GLY A 28 -3.34 4.35 12.61
CA GLY A 28 -3.18 3.60 11.37
C GLY A 28 -2.10 2.52 11.44
N LEU A 29 -1.82 1.99 12.63
CA LEU A 29 -0.82 0.94 12.88
C LEU A 29 -1.40 -0.48 12.81
N ASP A 30 -2.72 -0.60 12.67
CA ASP A 30 -3.39 -1.89 12.55
C ASP A 30 -3.33 -2.43 11.11
N LEU A 31 -3.31 -3.76 11.01
CA LEU A 31 -3.43 -4.48 9.75
C LEU A 31 -4.70 -5.32 9.83
N SER A 32 -5.44 -5.39 8.72
CA SER A 32 -6.50 -6.40 8.60
C SER A 32 -5.91 -7.82 8.73
N PRO A 33 -6.71 -8.82 9.14
CA PRO A 33 -6.25 -10.20 9.24
C PRO A 33 -5.57 -10.71 7.97
N THR A 34 -6.11 -10.36 6.80
CA THR A 34 -5.54 -10.73 5.49
C THR A 34 -4.21 -10.03 5.24
N GLN A 35 -4.10 -8.72 5.49
CA GLN A 35 -2.84 -8.00 5.32
C GLN A 35 -1.74 -8.56 6.22
N PHE A 36 -2.06 -8.86 7.49
CA PHE A 36 -1.10 -9.44 8.42
C PHE A 36 -0.63 -10.83 7.96
N GLN A 37 -1.56 -11.69 7.55
CA GLN A 37 -1.26 -13.02 7.03
C GLN A 37 -0.42 -12.96 5.75
N ASP A 38 -0.79 -12.11 4.80
CA ASP A 38 -0.06 -11.92 3.55
C ASP A 38 1.35 -11.38 3.81
N ALA A 39 1.50 -10.42 4.71
CA ALA A 39 2.81 -9.91 5.13
C ALA A 39 3.69 -10.99 5.75
N LEU A 40 3.13 -11.88 6.58
CA LEU A 40 3.83 -13.05 7.11
C LEU A 40 4.24 -14.02 6.00
N CYS A 41 3.33 -14.31 5.07
CA CYS A 41 3.64 -15.19 3.94
C CYS A 41 4.77 -14.61 3.07
N MET A 42 4.68 -13.34 2.68
CA MET A 42 5.72 -12.65 1.91
C MET A 42 7.07 -12.65 2.63
N ARG A 43 7.07 -12.36 3.93
CA ARG A 43 8.28 -12.38 4.77
C ARG A 43 8.98 -13.73 4.72
N TYR A 44 8.25 -14.82 4.89
CA TYR A 44 8.83 -16.17 4.89
C TYR A 44 8.84 -16.84 3.51
N SER A 45 8.61 -16.08 2.44
CA SER A 45 8.53 -16.58 1.06
C SER A 45 7.57 -17.77 0.91
N LYS A 46 6.46 -17.73 1.63
CA LYS A 46 5.34 -18.67 1.52
C LYS A 46 4.31 -18.15 0.51
N PRO A 47 3.55 -19.04 -0.16
CA PRO A 47 2.46 -18.62 -1.02
C PRO A 47 1.40 -17.85 -0.23
N LEU A 48 0.81 -16.82 -0.84
CA LEU A 48 -0.35 -16.13 -0.25
C LEU A 48 -1.55 -17.07 -0.28
N LEU A 49 -2.33 -17.07 0.81
CA LEU A 49 -3.38 -18.07 0.99
C LEU A 49 -4.67 -17.75 0.24
N THR A 50 -4.91 -16.47 -0.04
CA THR A 50 -6.19 -15.97 -0.56
C THR A 50 -6.08 -15.34 -1.95
N LEU A 51 -5.01 -15.64 -2.70
CA LEU A 51 -4.91 -15.19 -4.09
C LEU A 51 -5.95 -15.90 -4.95
N ARG A 52 -6.67 -15.11 -5.75
CA ARG A 52 -7.52 -15.61 -6.84
C ARG A 52 -6.65 -16.33 -7.89
N GLY A 53 -7.23 -17.18 -8.74
CA GLY A 53 -6.47 -17.82 -9.83
C GLY A 53 -6.08 -16.87 -10.97
N THR A 54 -6.83 -15.78 -11.15
CA THR A 54 -6.66 -14.84 -12.27
C THR A 54 -6.75 -13.40 -11.77
N CYS A 55 -5.96 -12.51 -12.37
CA CYS A 55 -6.02 -11.07 -12.13
C CYS A 55 -7.30 -10.46 -12.71
N ASP A 56 -8.02 -9.72 -11.88
CA ASP A 56 -9.24 -8.98 -12.20
C ASP A 56 -9.01 -7.76 -13.10
N GLY A 57 -7.77 -7.28 -13.21
CA GLY A 57 -7.41 -6.19 -14.10
C GLY A 57 -6.94 -6.63 -15.49
N CYS A 58 -5.86 -7.42 -15.56
CA CYS A 58 -5.25 -7.79 -16.84
C CYS A 58 -5.61 -9.20 -17.33
N GLY A 59 -6.38 -9.99 -16.57
CA GLY A 59 -6.76 -11.36 -16.94
C GLY A 59 -5.63 -12.40 -16.89
N GLY A 60 -4.44 -12.05 -16.40
CA GLY A 60 -3.30 -12.96 -16.31
C GLY A 60 -3.39 -13.93 -15.12
N GLU A 61 -2.57 -14.99 -15.14
CA GLU A 61 -2.44 -15.89 -14.00
C GLU A 61 -1.93 -15.13 -12.77
N MET A 62 -2.58 -15.37 -11.65
CA MET A 62 -2.25 -14.67 -10.41
C MET A 62 -1.16 -15.38 -9.64
N SER A 63 -0.11 -14.64 -9.30
CA SER A 63 0.95 -15.05 -8.39
C SER A 63 1.27 -13.89 -7.44
N THR A 64 2.00 -14.15 -6.35
CA THR A 64 2.49 -13.08 -5.46
C THR A 64 3.24 -12.01 -6.24
N ASN A 65 4.10 -12.41 -7.19
CA ASN A 65 4.83 -11.46 -8.02
C ASN A 65 3.89 -10.65 -8.92
N HIS A 66 2.88 -11.30 -9.52
CA HIS A 66 1.90 -10.61 -10.33
C HIS A 66 1.10 -9.59 -9.51
N ALA A 67 0.56 -10.00 -8.36
CA ALA A 67 -0.23 -9.15 -7.46
C ALA A 67 0.51 -7.87 -7.06
N LEU A 68 1.82 -7.97 -6.79
CA LEU A 68 2.66 -6.85 -6.38
C LEU A 68 3.09 -5.92 -7.52
N ASN A 69 2.99 -6.36 -8.78
CA ASN A 69 3.52 -5.62 -9.92
C ASN A 69 2.46 -5.20 -10.95
N CYS A 70 1.31 -5.86 -10.97
CA CYS A 70 0.26 -5.61 -11.94
C CYS A 70 -0.30 -4.20 -11.79
N LYS A 71 -0.29 -3.45 -12.89
CA LYS A 71 -0.80 -2.07 -12.94
C LYS A 71 -2.31 -1.99 -13.20
N TRP A 72 -2.91 -3.12 -13.56
CA TRP A 72 -4.33 -3.21 -13.91
C TRP A 72 -5.19 -3.74 -12.76
N GLY A 73 -4.68 -4.67 -11.94
CA GLY A 73 -5.43 -5.38 -10.89
C GLY A 73 -5.68 -4.62 -9.59
N GLY A 74 -5.55 -3.28 -9.59
CA GLY A 74 -5.91 -2.41 -8.47
C GLY A 74 -5.00 -2.43 -7.24
N LEU A 75 -4.35 -3.55 -6.89
CA LEU A 75 -3.58 -3.70 -5.65
C LEU A 75 -2.44 -2.67 -5.50
N VAL A 76 -1.70 -2.41 -6.58
CA VAL A 76 -0.62 -1.41 -6.58
C VAL A 76 -1.20 0.00 -6.34
N LYS A 77 -2.32 0.33 -6.97
CA LYS A 77 -3.01 1.61 -6.76
C LYS A 77 -3.50 1.73 -5.32
N GLN A 78 -4.12 0.69 -4.78
CA GLN A 78 -4.58 0.68 -3.39
C GLN A 78 -3.42 0.94 -2.40
N GLY A 79 -2.24 0.36 -2.64
CA GLY A 79 -1.04 0.64 -1.84
C GLY A 79 -0.57 2.10 -1.95
N HIS A 80 -0.60 2.68 -3.15
CA HIS A 80 -0.28 4.10 -3.35
C HIS A 80 -1.31 5.02 -2.67
N ASP A 81 -2.60 4.69 -2.73
CA ASP A 81 -3.66 5.44 -2.07
C ASP A 81 -3.49 5.44 -0.56
N GLN A 82 -3.20 4.27 0.02
CA GLN A 82 -2.93 4.17 1.45
C GLN A 82 -1.75 5.07 1.86
N MET A 83 -0.65 5.04 1.11
CA MET A 83 0.51 5.90 1.37
C MET A 83 0.18 7.39 1.25
N ARG A 84 -0.54 7.77 0.19
CA ARG A 84 -1.01 9.14 -0.04
C ARG A 84 -1.88 9.62 1.12
N ASP A 85 -2.83 8.79 1.56
CA ASP A 85 -3.78 9.13 2.62
C ASP A 85 -3.07 9.31 3.97
N VAL A 86 -2.08 8.46 4.28
CA VAL A 86 -1.22 8.60 5.47
C VAL A 86 -0.42 9.89 5.42
N ILE A 87 0.26 10.18 4.30
CA ILE A 87 1.05 11.40 4.13
C ILE A 87 0.17 12.64 4.25
N ALA A 88 -1.01 12.64 3.63
CA ALA A 88 -1.96 13.75 3.74
C ALA A 88 -2.48 13.90 5.18
N GLY A 89 -2.72 12.80 5.89
CA GLY A 89 -3.08 12.81 7.31
C GLY A 89 -2.01 13.50 8.17
N LEU A 90 -0.75 13.12 8.00
CA LEU A 90 0.39 13.75 8.69
C LEU A 90 0.54 15.23 8.30
N ALA A 91 0.43 15.55 7.00
CA ALA A 91 0.55 16.93 6.51
C ALA A 91 -0.56 17.84 7.06
N ARG A 92 -1.79 17.33 7.26
CA ARG A 92 -2.89 18.08 7.88
C ARG A 92 -2.62 18.47 9.34
N GLN A 93 -1.78 17.72 10.05
CA GLN A 93 -1.39 18.07 11.42
C GLN A 93 -0.43 19.27 11.43
N ALA A 94 0.33 19.47 10.36
CA ALA A 94 1.33 20.54 10.24
C ALA A 94 0.82 21.77 9.46
N PHE A 95 -0.05 21.58 8.46
CA PHE A 95 -0.42 22.61 7.49
C PHE A 95 -1.94 22.70 7.30
N GLN A 96 -2.43 23.92 7.08
CA GLN A 96 -3.84 24.18 6.72
C GLN A 96 -4.04 24.00 5.21
N GLY A 97 -5.25 23.59 4.80
CA GLY A 97 -5.62 23.48 3.38
C GLY A 97 -5.13 22.22 2.65
N VAL A 98 -4.62 21.21 3.36
CA VAL A 98 -4.16 19.96 2.75
C VAL A 98 -5.34 19.08 2.29
N THR A 99 -5.32 18.71 1.01
CA THR A 99 -6.32 17.84 0.37
C THR A 99 -5.65 16.66 -0.34
N VAL A 100 -6.29 15.49 -0.31
CA VAL A 100 -5.76 14.23 -0.88
C VAL A 100 -5.87 14.18 -2.41
N GLU A 101 -7.00 14.64 -2.94
CA GLU A 101 -7.23 14.87 -4.37
C GLU A 101 -7.96 16.21 -4.49
N PRO A 102 -7.32 17.25 -5.03
CA PRO A 102 -8.01 18.52 -5.25
C PRO A 102 -9.09 18.33 -6.31
N ILE A 103 -10.29 18.88 -6.06
CA ILE A 103 -11.34 18.92 -7.08
C ILE A 103 -10.84 19.85 -8.19
N MET A 104 -10.53 19.28 -9.35
CA MET A 104 -10.17 20.07 -10.52
C MET A 104 -11.41 20.85 -10.96
N ARG A 105 -11.34 22.18 -10.88
CA ARG A 105 -12.39 23.08 -11.36
C ARG A 105 -11.94 23.70 -12.67
N GLU A 106 -12.79 23.61 -13.68
CA GLU A 106 -12.61 24.38 -14.90
C GLU A 106 -12.64 25.88 -14.57
N GLY A 107 -11.83 26.65 -15.28
CA GLY A 107 -11.85 28.10 -15.16
C GLY A 107 -13.17 28.66 -15.67
N THR A 108 -13.74 29.62 -14.95
CA THR A 108 -14.87 30.41 -15.43
C THR A 108 -14.39 31.81 -15.81
N ALA A 109 -15.24 32.63 -16.45
CA ALA A 109 -14.86 33.98 -16.86
C ALA A 109 -14.47 34.83 -15.63
N GLY A 110 -13.16 35.02 -15.42
CA GLY A 110 -12.60 35.81 -14.31
C GLY A 110 -12.01 34.99 -13.16
N GLU A 111 -12.18 33.66 -13.14
CA GLU A 111 -11.58 32.77 -12.12
C GLU A 111 -10.75 31.68 -12.80
N PRO A 112 -9.41 31.66 -12.63
CA PRO A 112 -8.58 30.61 -13.21
C PRO A 112 -8.94 29.26 -12.58
N GLY A 113 -8.93 28.21 -13.41
CA GLY A 113 -9.18 26.84 -12.96
C GLY A 113 -8.08 26.35 -12.02
N LEU A 114 -8.40 25.31 -11.25
CA LEU A 114 -7.40 24.61 -10.43
C LEU A 114 -6.53 23.76 -11.36
N VAL A 115 -5.27 24.14 -11.51
CA VAL A 115 -4.27 23.39 -12.27
C VAL A 115 -3.56 22.45 -11.31
N ALA A 116 -3.67 21.15 -11.57
CA ALA A 116 -2.78 20.17 -10.95
C ALA A 116 -1.40 20.26 -11.62
N ASP A 117 -0.34 20.11 -10.83
CA ASP A 117 1.03 19.84 -11.29
C ASP A 117 1.06 18.61 -12.22
#